data_AF-A0A933ZPJ9-F1
#
_entry.id   AF-A0A933ZPJ9-F1
#
_cell.length_a   1.000
_cell.length_b   1.000
_cell.length_c   1.000
_cell.angle_alpha   90.00
_cell.angle_beta   90.00
_cell.angle_gamma   90.00
#
_symmetry.space_group_name_H-M   'P 1'
#
loop_
_entity.id
_entity.type
_entity.pdbx_description
1 polymer ?
#
loop_
_entity_poly.entity_id
_entity_poly.type
_entity_poly.pdbx_seq_one_letter_code
_entity_poly.pdbx_strand_id
1 'polypeptide(L)' 'MSIEWNPGWAVGIELIDAQHKEIVEQVDALIEALQQARGKQRVEATLGFLEAYAARHFALEERLM' A
#
# COMPACT_ATOMS: atom_id res chain seq x y z
N MET A 1 -16.19 1.01 0.85
CA MET A 1 -15.40 -0.08 0.24
C MET A 1 -14.09 -0.05 0.97
N SER A 2 -13.75 -1.14 1.64
CA SER A 2 -12.42 -1.35 2.23
C SER A 2 -11.69 -2.38 1.39
N ILE A 3 -10.36 -2.33 1.41
CA ILE A 3 -9.51 -3.41 0.88
C ILE A 3 -8.88 -4.14 2.06
N GLU A 4 -8.96 -5.46 2.05
CA GLU A 4 -8.42 -6.29 3.13
C GLU A 4 -7.35 -7.22 2.55
N TRP A 5 -6.35 -7.53 3.38
CA TRP A 5 -5.30 -8.47 3.00
C TRP A 5 -5.89 -9.85 2.71
N ASN A 6 -5.60 -10.39 1.52
CA ASN A 6 -5.95 -11.76 1.17
C ASN A 6 -4.70 -12.65 1.28
N PRO A 7 -4.73 -13.72 2.11
CA PRO A 7 -3.63 -14.69 2.19
C PRO A 7 -3.25 -15.31 0.82
N GLY A 8 -4.17 -15.35 -0.15
CA GLY A 8 -3.88 -15.79 -1.52
C GLY A 8 -2.96 -14.88 -2.33
N TRP A 9 -2.61 -13.69 -1.83
CA TRP A 9 -1.60 -12.80 -2.42
C TRP A 9 -0.18 -13.06 -1.88
N ALA A 10 -0.03 -13.96 -0.91
CA ALA A 10 1.28 -14.31 -0.39
C ALA A 10 2.13 -14.99 -1.47
N VAL A 11 3.38 -14.57 -1.59
CA VAL A 11 4.37 -15.17 -2.50
C VAL A 11 5.29 -16.15 -1.76
N GLY A 12 5.11 -16.30 -0.44
CA GLY A 12 5.85 -17.25 0.39
C GLY A 12 7.21 -16.72 0.86
N ILE A 13 7.50 -15.44 0.62
CA ILE A 13 8.69 -14.75 1.10
C ILE A 13 8.23 -13.77 2.19
N GLU A 14 8.53 -14.08 3.44
CA GLU A 14 8.00 -13.38 4.62
C GLU A 14 8.20 -11.85 4.55
N LEU A 15 9.37 -11.41 4.09
CA LEU A 15 9.67 -9.98 3.93
C LEU A 15 8.78 -9.30 2.88
N ILE A 16 8.51 -9.98 1.76
CA ILE A 16 7.68 -9.45 0.67
C ILE A 16 6.21 -9.49 1.08
N ASP A 17 5.78 -10.56 1.73
CA ASP A 17 4.41 -10.69 2.24
C ASP A 17 4.10 -9.64 3.33
N ALA A 18 5.08 -9.27 4.15
CA ALA A 18 4.95 -8.17 5.10
C ALA A 18 4.78 -6.82 4.38
N GLN A 19 5.55 -6.59 3.31
CA GLN A 19 5.45 -5.37 2.51
C GLN A 19 4.11 -5.25 1.79
N HIS A 20 3.59 -6.35 1.23
CA HIS A 20 2.29 -6.35 0.58
C HIS A 20 1.15 -6.04 1.55
N LYS A 21 1.21 -6.56 2.79
CA LYS A 21 0.23 -6.22 3.84
C LYS A 21 0.24 -4.73 4.15
N GLU A 22 1.43 -4.14 4.30
CA GLU A 22 1.57 -2.71 4.56
C GLU A 22 1.01 -1.87 3.40
N ILE A 23 1.17 -2.29 2.13
CA ILE A 23 0.53 -1.62 0.99
C ILE A 23 -0.99 -1.64 1.13
N VAL A 24 -1.55 -2.80 1.44
CA VAL A 24 -3.00 -2.99 1.53
C VAL A 24 -3.60 -2.14 2.65
N GLU A 25 -2.96 -2.09 3.83
CA GLU A 25 -3.37 -1.22 4.94
C GLU A 25 -3.37 0.26 4.54
N GLN A 26 -2.37 0.71 3.77
CA GLN A 26 -2.24 2.10 3.36
C GLN A 26 -3.24 2.48 2.27
N VAL A 27 -3.55 1.55 1.36
CA VAL A 27 -4.64 1.73 0.37
C VAL A 27 -5.99 1.78 1.08
N ASP A 28 -6.22 0.95 2.09
CA ASP A 28 -7.47 0.99 2.86
C ASP A 28 -7.65 2.33 3.58
N ALA A 29 -6.60 2.79 4.26
CA ALA A 29 -6.58 4.11 4.89
C ALA A 29 -6.81 5.27 3.91
N LEU A 30 -6.34 5.15 2.66
CA LEU A 30 -6.65 6.11 1.59
C LEU A 30 -8.14 6.12 1.27
N ILE A 31 -8.74 4.94 1.08
CA ILE A 31 -10.14 4.81 0.71
C ILE A 31 -11.02 5.37 1.83
N GLU A 32 -10.72 5.07 3.09
CA GLU A 32 -11.43 5.67 4.23
C GLU A 32 -11.30 7.20 4.25
N ALA A 33 -10.10 7.74 4.01
CA ALA A 33 -9.88 9.19 3.99
C ALA A 33 -10.68 9.88 2.87
N LEU A 34 -10.76 9.24 1.69
CA LEU A 34 -11.57 9.68 0.56
C LEU A 34 -13.07 9.65 0.90
N GLN A 35 -13.54 8.58 1.54
CA GLN A 35 -14.95 8.43 1.94
C GLN A 35 -15.39 9.42 3.02
N GLN A 36 -14.48 9.81 3.92
CA GLN A 36 -14.75 10.78 4.98
C GLN A 36 -14.70 12.25 4.50
N ALA A 37 -14.61 12.49 3.18
CA ALA A 37 -14.49 13.83 2.58
C ALA A 37 -13.37 14.68 3.22
N ARG A 38 -12.32 14.04 3.76
CA ARG A 38 -11.16 14.74 4.30
C ARG A 38 -10.42 15.33 3.11
N GLY A 39 -10.55 16.66 2.95
CA GLY A 39 -10.29 17.42 1.74
C GLY A 39 -9.02 17.09 0.95
N LYS A 40 -9.01 17.52 -0.32
CA LYS A 40 -7.99 17.32 -1.38
C LYS A 40 -6.53 17.15 -0.90
N GLN A 41 -6.10 17.91 0.10
CA GLN A 41 -4.77 17.86 0.69
C GLN A 41 -4.40 16.50 1.32
N ARG A 42 -5.35 15.80 1.96
CA ARG A 42 -5.13 14.47 2.54
C ARG A 42 -5.00 13.40 1.45
N VAL A 43 -5.77 13.55 0.38
CA VAL A 43 -5.72 12.67 -0.80
C VAL A 43 -4.37 12.80 -1.50
N GLU A 44 -3.88 14.03 -1.74
CA GLU A 44 -2.56 14.27 -2.32
C GLU A 44 -1.43 13.68 -1.45
N ALA A 45 -1.47 13.87 -0.14
CA ALA A 45 -0.47 13.32 0.77
C ALA A 45 -0.44 11.78 0.74
N THR A 46 -1.61 11.12 0.73
CA THR A 46 -1.68 9.66 0.71
C THR A 46 -1.32 9.07 -0.66
N LEU A 47 -1.66 9.74 -1.77
CA LEU A 47 -1.18 9.35 -3.11
C LEU A 47 0.34 9.45 -3.22
N GLY A 48 0.93 10.55 -2.73
CA GLY A 48 2.39 10.71 -2.71
C GLY A 48 3.10 9.66 -1.85
N PHE A 49 2.47 9.25 -0.73
CA PHE A 49 2.96 8.13 0.07
C PHE A 49 2.94 6.81 -0.72
N LEU A 50 1.82 6.48 -1.37
CA LEU A 50 1.68 5.23 -2.14
C LEU A 50 2.68 5.14 -3.29
N GLU A 51 2.90 6.24 -4.02
CA GLU A 51 3.90 6.32 -5.08
C GLU A 51 5.31 6.04 -4.56
N ALA A 52 5.71 6.73 -3.49
CA ALA A 52 7.04 6.55 -2.89
C ALA A 52 7.23 5.14 -2.32
N TYR A 53 6.18 4.58 -1.70
CA TYR A 53 6.22 3.25 -1.11
C TYR A 53 6.32 2.16 -2.20
N ALA A 54 5.50 2.24 -3.24
CA ALA A 54 5.53 1.28 -4.36
C ALA A 54 6.89 1.29 -5.07
N ALA A 55 7.47 2.48 -5.31
CA ALA A 55 8.80 2.60 -5.90
C ALA A 55 9.88 1.93 -5.04
N ARG A 56 9.81 2.09 -3.71
CA ARG A 56 10.76 1.46 -2.78
C ARG A 56 10.59 -0.07 -2.73
N HIS A 57 9.35 -0.54 -2.78
CA HIS A 57 9.02 -1.97 -2.78
C HIS A 57 9.58 -2.66 -4.03
N PHE A 58 9.28 -2.14 -5.23
CA PHE A 58 9.81 -2.71 -6.47
C PHE A 58 11.34 -2.65 -6.55
N ALA A 59 11.95 -1.55 -6.09
CA ALA A 59 13.41 -1.45 -6.05
C ALA A 59 14.07 -2.48 -5.11
N LEU A 60 13.36 -2.96 -4.09
CA LEU A 60 13.85 -4.04 -3.24
C LEU A 60 13.71 -5.39 -3.95
N GLU A 61 12.57 -5.66 -4.59
CA GLU A 61 12.35 -6.89 -5.35
C GLU A 61 13.38 -7.04 -6.48
N GLU A 62 13.63 -5.96 -7.23
CA GLU A 62 14.64 -5.92 -8.29
C GLU A 62 16.08 -6.19 -7.79
N ARG A 63 16.39 -5.89 -6.52
CA ARG A 63 17.71 -6.17 -5.93
C ARG A 63 17.84 -7.61 -5.44
N LEU A 64 16.73 -8.30 -5.23
CA LEU A 64 16.67 -9.69 -4.77
C LEU A 64 16.61 -10.69 -5.93
N MET A 65 16.41 -10.20 -7.17
CA MET A 65 16.48 -10.94 -8.43
C MET A 65 17.85 -10.79 -9.10
#